data_AF-A0A536YCK6-F1
#
_entry.id   AF-A0A536YCK6-F1
#
_cell.length_a   1.000
_cell.length_b   1.000
_cell.length_c   1.000
_cell.angle_alpha   90.00
_cell.angle_beta   90.00
_cell.angle_gamma   90.00
#
_symmetry.space_group_name_H-M   'P 1'
#
loop_
_entity.id
_entity.type
_entity.pdbx_description
1 polymer ?
#
loop_
_entity_poly.entity_id
_entity_poly.type
_entity_poly.pdbx_seq_one_letter_code
_entity_poly.pdbx_strand_id
1 'polypeptide(L)'
;MAQFRVEFVLDQMSGKYLAELYNPENHEELIVRTEALYPSQAAAVLGLVQLFKDAILQFPRPGQPPARVVGRKPKRRGPAKAKKAKKKAAKRRKHN
;
A
#
# COMPACT_ATOMS: atom_id res chain seq x y z
N MET A 1 4.85 -6.68 29.65
CA MET A 1 3.93 -6.65 28.48
C MET A 1 3.60 -5.19 28.23
N ALA A 2 3.80 -4.67 27.02
CA ALA A 2 3.46 -3.28 26.70
C ALA A 2 1.94 -3.13 26.60
N GLN A 3 1.37 -2.11 27.26
CA GLN A 3 -0.04 -1.77 27.18
C GLN A 3 -0.19 -0.46 26.40
N PHE A 4 -0.73 -0.57 25.18
CA PHE A 4 -1.00 0.60 24.36
C PHE A 4 -2.33 1.24 24.77
N ARG A 5 -2.33 2.55 25.00
CA ARG A 5 -3.56 3.33 25.19
C ARG A 5 -4.04 3.83 23.84
N VAL A 6 -5.33 3.63 23.58
CA VAL A 6 -6.00 4.16 22.40
C VAL A 6 -7.18 5.01 22.84
N GLU A 7 -7.27 6.21 22.28
CA GLU A 7 -8.41 7.11 22.51
C GLU A 7 -9.12 7.45 21.21
N PHE A 8 -10.43 7.67 21.32
CA PHE A 8 -11.28 8.04 20.19
C PHE A 8 -11.79 9.46 20.39
N VAL A 9 -11.30 10.37 19.56
CA VAL A 9 -11.56 11.80 19.67
C VAL A 9 -12.51 12.23 18.57
N LEU A 10 -13.46 13.10 18.90
CA LEU A 10 -14.32 13.75 17.91
C LEU A 10 -13.58 14.93 17.30
N ASP A 11 -13.37 14.90 15.99
CA ASP A 11 -12.90 16.05 15.25
C ASP A 11 -14.03 17.07 15.08
N GLN A 12 -13.88 18.24 15.71
CA GLN A 12 -14.88 19.31 15.72
C GLN A 12 -15.10 19.92 14.33
N MET A 13 -14.08 19.88 13.45
CA MET A 13 -14.21 20.44 12.09
C MET A 13 -15.06 19.56 11.18
N SER A 14 -14.84 18.25 11.19
CA SER A 14 -15.56 17.31 10.32
C SER A 14 -16.78 16.66 10.97
N GLY A 15 -16.91 16.75 12.29
CA GLY A 15 -17.93 16.02 13.07
C GLY A 15 -17.71 14.50 13.09
N LYS A 16 -16.52 14.03 12.72
CA LYS A 16 -16.17 12.61 12.62
C LYS A 16 -15.18 12.21 13.70
N TYR A 17 -15.20 10.93 14.07
CA TYR A 17 -14.29 10.34 15.02
C TYR A 17 -13.00 9.87 14.36
N LEU A 18 -11.92 9.99 15.11
CA LEU A 18 -10.59 9.46 14.80
C LEU A 18 -10.03 8.72 16.02
N ALA A 19 -9.04 7.86 15.78
CA ALA A 19 -8.30 7.16 16.82
C ALA A 19 -6.88 7.75 16.98
N GLU A 20 -6.47 7.89 18.24
CA GLU A 20 -5.13 8.28 18.70
C GLU A 20 -4.51 7.14 19.48
N LEU A 21 -3.26 6.82 19.18
CA LEU A 21 -2.47 5.76 19.80
C LEU A 21 -1.29 6.39 20.54
N TYR A 22 -1.18 6.09 21.83
CA TYR A 22 -0.16 6.66 22.71
C TYR A 22 0.95 5.66 23.03
N ASN A 23 2.11 6.20 23.39
CA ASN A 23 3.28 5.41 23.77
C ASN A 23 3.02 4.66 25.10
N PRO A 24 3.29 3.35 25.15
CA PRO A 24 3.16 2.56 26.37
C PRO A 24 4.14 2.98 27.48
N GLU A 25 5.28 3.61 27.14
CA GLU A 25 6.27 4.06 28.13
C GLU A 25 6.06 5.54 28.52
N ASN A 26 5.49 6.33 27.61
CA ASN A 26 5.14 7.72 27.85
C ASN A 26 3.70 7.99 27.42
N HIS A 27 2.76 7.92 28.37
CA HIS A 27 1.33 7.97 28.08
C HIS A 27 0.81 9.31 27.51
N GLU A 28 1.64 10.36 27.50
CA GLU A 28 1.32 11.65 26.90
C GLU A 28 1.83 11.76 25.45
N GLU A 29 2.74 10.87 25.05
CA GLU A 29 3.34 10.89 23.72
C GLU A 29 2.43 10.17 22.72
N LEU A 30 1.88 10.95 21.79
CA LEU A 30 1.10 10.45 20.67
C LEU A 30 2.04 9.82 19.62
N ILE A 31 1.86 8.54 19.33
CA ILE A 31 2.60 7.83 18.28
C ILE A 31 1.89 7.96 16.94
N VAL A 32 0.59 7.68 16.91
CA VAL A 32 -0.19 7.62 15.66
C VAL A 32 -1.53 8.28 15.85
N ARG A 33 -1.93 9.07 14.85
CA ARG A 33 -3.27 9.62 14.71
C ARG A 33 -3.84 9.21 13.36
N THR A 34 -5.06 8.68 13.37
CA THR A 34 -5.80 8.33 12.14
C THR A 34 -6.59 9.53 11.62
N GLU A 35 -6.95 9.48 10.35
CA GLU A 35 -7.82 10.49 9.75
C GLU A 35 -9.25 10.43 10.33
N ALA A 36 -9.93 11.59 10.37
CA ALA A 36 -11.31 11.71 10.84
C ALA A 36 -12.29 11.15 9.80
N LEU A 37 -12.49 9.83 9.85
CA LEU A 37 -13.26 9.09 8.85
C LEU A 37 -14.55 8.51 9.40
N TYR A 38 -14.63 8.28 10.71
CA TYR A 38 -15.70 7.46 11.29
C TYR A 38 -16.91 8.31 11.73
N PRO A 39 -18.14 7.93 11.40
CA PRO A 39 -19.33 8.70 11.77
C PRO A 39 -19.70 8.56 13.26
N SER A 40 -19.18 7.55 13.95
CA SER A 40 -19.44 7.30 15.37
C SER A 40 -18.22 6.69 16.06
N GLN A 41 -18.17 6.81 17.38
CA GLN A 41 -17.11 6.20 18.20
C GLN A 41 -17.05 4.67 18.01
N ALA A 42 -18.21 4.00 17.99
CA ALA A 42 -18.29 2.56 17.77
C ALA A 42 -17.72 2.14 16.40
N ALA A 43 -17.98 2.93 15.35
CA ALA A 43 -17.40 2.66 14.03
C ALA A 43 -15.88 2.79 14.02
N ALA A 44 -15.32 3.75 14.77
CA ALA A 44 -13.88 3.92 14.91
C ALA A 44 -13.23 2.72 15.64
N VAL A 45 -13.87 2.23 16.70
CA VAL A 45 -13.43 1.01 17.42
C VAL A 45 -13.42 -0.19 16.49
N LEU A 46 -14.52 -0.42 15.75
CA LEU A 46 -14.63 -1.53 14.81
C LEU A 46 -13.60 -1.44 13.68
N GLY A 47 -13.37 -0.23 13.15
CA GLY A 47 -12.34 0.03 12.14
C GLY A 47 -10.95 -0.31 12.65
N LEU A 48 -10.63 0.09 13.88
CA LEU A 48 -9.35 -0.25 14.51
C LEU A 48 -9.19 -1.76 14.72
N VAL A 49 -10.22 -2.43 15.25
CA VAL A 49 -10.20 -3.89 15.44
C VAL A 49 -10.01 -4.60 14.11
N GLN A 50 -10.65 -4.13 13.04
CA GLN A 50 -10.49 -4.70 11.71
C GLN A 50 -9.05 -4.52 11.19
N LEU A 51 -8.46 -3.33 11.34
CA LEU A 51 -7.06 -3.08 10.98
C LEU A 51 -6.10 -4.01 11.72
N PHE A 52 -6.31 -4.20 13.02
CA PHE A 52 -5.50 -5.14 13.80
C PHE A 52 -5.72 -6.58 13.38
N LYS A 53 -6.96 -7.02 13.11
CA LYS A 53 -7.22 -8.37 12.59
C LYS A 53 -6.47 -8.62 11.29
N ASP A 54 -6.52 -7.69 10.35
CA ASP A 54 -5.86 -7.83 9.06
C ASP A 54 -4.32 -7.75 9.17
N ALA A 55 -3.79 -6.96 10.12
CA ALA A 55 -2.36 -6.84 10.37
C ALA A 55 -1.76 -8.01 11.17
N ILE A 56 -2.46 -8.50 12.20
CA ILE A 56 -2.06 -9.65 13.04
C ILE A 56 -2.06 -10.94 12.21
N LEU A 57 -2.89 -11.05 11.18
CA LEU A 57 -2.88 -12.22 10.29
C LEU A 57 -1.70 -12.24 9.30
N GLN A 58 -0.83 -11.21 9.28
CA GLN A 58 0.39 -11.17 8.47
C GLN A 58 1.66 -11.47 9.27
N PHE A 59 1.58 -12.17 10.41
CA PHE A 59 2.81 -12.74 10.98
C PHE A 59 3.36 -13.79 10.00
N PRO A 60 4.59 -13.63 9.47
CA PRO A 60 5.25 -14.74 8.83
C PRO A 60 5.32 -15.86 9.86
N ARG A 61 4.81 -17.04 9.50
CA ARG A 61 4.92 -18.22 10.37
C ARG A 61 6.39 -18.40 10.74
N PRO A 62 6.75 -18.79 11.98
CA PRO A 62 8.14 -19.04 12.35
C PRO A 62 8.81 -19.95 11.31
N GLY A 63 9.78 -19.43 10.55
CA GLY A 63 10.46 -20.14 9.47
C GLY A 63 10.05 -19.76 8.03
N GLN A 64 9.07 -18.87 7.82
CA GLN A 64 8.79 -18.31 6.49
C GLN A 64 9.45 -16.94 6.30
N PRO A 65 10.17 -16.71 5.18
CA PRO A 65 10.67 -15.38 4.86
C PRO A 65 9.48 -14.43 4.68
N PRO A 66 9.58 -13.16 5.13
CA PRO A 66 8.50 -12.19 5.00
C PRO A 66 8.08 -12.09 3.54
N ALA A 67 6.75 -12.15 3.30
CA ALA A 67 6.20 -12.05 1.97
C ALA A 67 6.67 -10.71 1.37
N ARG A 68 7.59 -10.78 0.40
CA ARG A 68 7.97 -9.62 -0.40
C ARG A 68 6.67 -9.04 -0.94
N VAL A 69 6.36 -7.79 -0.60
CA VAL A 69 5.38 -6.99 -1.34
C VAL A 69 5.94 -6.85 -2.74
N VAL A 70 5.67 -7.84 -3.59
CA VAL A 70 6.03 -7.79 -5.00
C VAL A 70 5.04 -6.80 -5.60
N GLY A 71 5.39 -5.51 -5.54
CA GLY A 71 4.78 -4.49 -6.37
C GLY A 71 4.65 -5.08 -7.77
N ARG A 72 3.40 -5.23 -8.23
CA ARG A 72 3.06 -5.81 -9.52
C ARG A 72 3.99 -5.21 -10.57
N LYS A 73 4.99 -5.98 -11.01
CA LYS A 73 5.83 -5.59 -12.13
C LYS A 73 4.88 -5.37 -13.32
N PRO A 74 4.87 -4.18 -13.95
CA PRO A 74 4.04 -3.98 -15.12
C PRO A 74 4.51 -4.95 -16.20
N LYS A 75 3.57 -5.80 -16.64
CA LYS A 75 3.72 -6.76 -17.73
C LYS A 75 4.13 -5.98 -18.98
N ARG A 76 5.44 -5.92 -19.28
CA ARG A 76 5.96 -5.35 -20.53
C ARG A 76 5.31 -6.08 -21.68
N ARG A 77 4.36 -5.42 -22.34
CA ARG A 77 3.76 -5.86 -23.60
C ARG A 77 4.90 -5.98 -24.62
N GLY A 78 5.07 -7.16 -25.20
CA GLY A 78 6.05 -7.39 -26.26
C GLY A 78 5.76 -6.47 -27.46
N PRO A 79 6.79 -5.98 -28.18
CA PRO A 79 6.55 -5.12 -29.33
C PRO A 79 5.97 -5.95 -30.48
N ALA A 80 4.75 -5.59 -30.86
CA ALA A 80 4.10 -6.03 -32.08
C ALA A 80 4.82 -5.45 -33.31
N LYS A 81 5.05 -6.33 -34.31
CA LYS A 81 5.13 -6.05 -35.76
C LYS A 81 6.02 -4.87 -36.21
N ALA A 82 7.26 -5.19 -36.62
CA ALA A 82 7.98 -4.36 -37.59
C ALA A 82 7.59 -4.78 -39.03
N LYS A 83 6.67 -4.03 -39.63
CA LYS A 83 6.38 -4.06 -41.08
C LYS A 83 7.45 -3.24 -41.83
N LYS A 84 7.93 -3.82 -42.94
CA LYS A 84 8.46 -3.18 -44.17
C LYS A 84 9.72 -2.30 -44.07
N ALA A 85 10.85 -2.86 -44.54
CA ALA A 85 11.93 -2.07 -45.16
C ALA A 85 11.87 -2.23 -46.69
N LYS A 86 11.80 -1.08 -47.37
CA LYS A 86 11.63 -0.88 -48.81
C LYS A 86 12.83 -1.38 -49.63
N LYS A 87 12.51 -1.92 -50.82
CA LYS A 87 13.36 -1.99 -52.02
C LYS A 87 14.15 -0.69 -52.23
N LYS A 88 15.46 -0.78 -52.46
CA LYS A 88 16.18 0.11 -53.37
C LYS A 88 16.96 -0.75 -54.37
N ALA A 89 16.55 -0.63 -55.63
CA ALA A 89 17.19 -1.25 -56.77
C ALA A 89 18.34 -0.39 -57.30
N ALA A 90 19.29 -1.09 -57.93
CA ALA A 90 20.12 -0.70 -59.07
C ALA A 90 21.33 0.24 -58.84
N LYS A 91 22.54 -0.31 -59.07
CA LYS A 91 23.39 0.11 -60.21
C LYS A 91 24.62 -0.82 -60.43
N ARG A 92 24.69 -1.41 -61.65
CA ARG A 92 25.89 -1.77 -62.45
C ARG A 92 26.75 -2.94 -61.90
N ARG A 93 27.27 -3.88 -62.71
CA ARG A 93 27.51 -3.95 -64.16
C ARG A 93 27.82 -5.41 -64.54
N LYS A 94 27.32 -5.89 -65.69
CA LYS A 94 27.89 -7.02 -66.46
C LYS A 94 28.73 -6.44 -67.60
N HIS A 95 29.95 -6.97 -67.77
CA HIS A 95 30.83 -7.07 -68.95
C HIS A 95 32.14 -7.62 -68.36
N ASN A 96 32.76 -8.71 -68.80
CA ASN A 96 32.78 -9.41 -70.08
C ASN A 96 32.86 -10.90 -69.80
#